data_AF-A0A9W9AAE5-F1
#
_entry.id   AF-A0A9W9AAE5-F1
#
_cell.length_a   1.000
_cell.length_b   1.000
_cell.length_c   1.000
_cell.angle_alpha   90.00
_cell.angle_beta   90.00
_cell.angle_gamma   90.00
#
_symmetry.space_group_name_H-M   'P 1'
#
loop_
_entity.id
_entity.type
_entity.pdbx_description
1 polymer ?
#
loop_
_entity_poly.entity_id
_entity_poly.type
_entity_poly.pdbx_seq_one_letter_code
_entity_poly.pdbx_strand_id
1 'polypeptide(L)'
;MTSVSLEKYLQSMRTTSFTCNWDVAVSYDQQKINAALSDRYTQPGGSGMTTEVSIREKVEDRNGEYYQNYYFNLGPPLIQFEQTPAYPTCSLKTAIIAGSIWDSELDDSDTKENEKELDKDTYWITISNISLSALDGNADNVGGGDETVTFPSNVESDCYIVVDIPTSSEQLSFSVDYPSDYEPPYAMKTTALSTALKDFFKTNVNRVAYTLAQINNYKPTTGVLDLVPQAFRFVTYGVADSDISFLTLLIQTRTSSSPGDIKDVQSEWITNWSNTAHVAPVPSDQSASIIINNSFFFQTFIKPGLTQASSVTEVTIPSADSVGGLTAQCIWPTQTRGNRDYHNDSISTNWEHWPLDYEWNELHVPEVTYDPNNSKPLTLTFSHSNGFGNPATLHISWEYKYLSTWNGTKVKRYSIYDEGGIIQWLPSTNNYHGSFNTTYTLNKTIDLIDLTDEDLSISIAVQPSDWQTVVVPNEGDGFWGQISQIFGGSYDSGTIPSFVRDTTMDAKINFSFSFGTLRFFSVTNVLLPGEKVIEVNIKNGLGIPRDCVIVGNVVESSSKFISGSQACV
;
A
#
# COMPACT_ATOMS: atom_id res chain seq x y z
N MET A 1 -24.10 5.69 7.43
CA MET A 1 -23.00 5.82 6.44
C MET A 1 -22.98 4.53 5.63
N THR A 2 -22.74 4.55 4.31
CA THR A 2 -22.81 3.31 3.51
C THR A 2 -21.42 2.90 3.06
N SER A 3 -21.16 1.60 2.97
CA SER A 3 -20.01 1.10 2.23
C SER A 3 -20.11 1.55 0.77
N VAL A 4 -18.99 1.90 0.15
CA VAL A 4 -18.95 2.54 -1.18
C VAL A 4 -18.04 1.79 -2.13
N SER A 5 -18.22 2.02 -3.44
CA SER A 5 -17.30 1.52 -4.47
C SER A 5 -15.88 2.04 -4.26
N LEU A 6 -14.89 1.29 -4.75
CA LEU A 6 -13.48 1.68 -4.74
C LEU A 6 -13.23 3.08 -5.31
N GLU A 7 -13.88 3.44 -6.42
CA GLU A 7 -13.76 4.76 -7.03
C GLU A 7 -14.12 5.89 -6.05
N LYS A 8 -15.29 5.77 -5.39
CA LYS A 8 -15.76 6.76 -4.42
C LYS A 8 -14.89 6.77 -3.17
N TYR A 9 -14.43 5.60 -2.73
CA TYR A 9 -13.50 5.45 -1.61
C TYR A 9 -12.20 6.23 -1.87
N LEU A 10 -11.53 6.00 -3.01
CA LEU A 10 -10.31 6.72 -3.37
C LEU A 10 -10.54 8.23 -3.55
N GLN A 11 -11.66 8.62 -4.17
CA GLN A 11 -12.01 10.03 -4.34
C GLN A 11 -12.14 10.77 -3.00
N SER A 12 -12.72 10.12 -1.98
CA SER A 12 -12.87 10.67 -0.63
C SER A 12 -11.55 10.84 0.11
N MET A 13 -10.48 10.14 -0.29
CA MET A 13 -9.18 10.15 0.38
C MET A 13 -8.19 11.19 -0.17
N ARG A 14 -8.61 12.08 -1.08
CA ARG A 14 -7.70 13.00 -1.80
C ARG A 14 -7.15 14.17 -0.97
N THR A 15 -7.83 14.58 0.11
CA THR A 15 -7.52 15.85 0.80
C THR A 15 -6.70 15.66 2.06
N THR A 16 -6.87 14.55 2.77
CA THR A 16 -6.36 14.34 4.13
C THR A 16 -5.59 13.03 4.19
N SER A 17 -4.56 12.96 5.03
CA SER A 17 -3.89 11.67 5.28
C SER A 17 -4.75 10.87 6.24
N PHE A 18 -4.88 9.58 5.97
CA PHE A 18 -5.74 8.69 6.76
C PHE A 18 -4.93 7.74 7.64
N THR A 19 -3.62 7.96 7.80
CA THR A 19 -2.78 7.14 8.67
C THR A 19 -2.60 7.74 10.08
N CYS A 20 -3.21 8.88 10.38
CA CYS A 20 -2.97 9.64 11.63
C CYS A 20 -1.46 9.84 11.90
N ASN A 21 -0.73 10.22 10.85
CA ASN A 21 0.73 10.41 10.83
C ASN A 21 1.59 9.14 11.13
N TRP A 22 0.99 7.97 11.26
CA TRP A 22 1.70 6.69 11.28
C TRP A 22 2.19 6.34 9.87
N ASP A 23 3.20 5.47 9.75
CA ASP A 23 3.73 5.08 8.44
C ASP A 23 2.69 4.30 7.64
N VAL A 24 1.95 3.43 8.32
CA VAL A 24 1.04 2.46 7.71
C VAL A 24 -0.21 2.27 8.58
N ALA A 25 -1.38 2.21 7.94
CA ALA A 25 -2.63 1.74 8.53
C ALA A 25 -3.11 0.46 7.83
N VAL A 26 -3.39 -0.60 8.57
CA VAL A 26 -3.89 -1.88 8.03
C VAL A 26 -5.26 -2.17 8.63
N SER A 27 -6.31 -2.15 7.81
CA SER A 27 -7.70 -2.34 8.25
C SER A 27 -8.25 -3.68 7.81
N TYR A 28 -8.99 -4.35 8.69
CA TYR A 28 -9.67 -5.62 8.44
C TYR A 28 -11.16 -5.46 8.73
N ASP A 29 -12.01 -6.06 7.89
CA ASP A 29 -13.44 -6.09 8.16
C ASP A 29 -13.80 -7.04 9.31
N GLN A 30 -14.90 -6.72 9.99
CA GLN A 30 -15.46 -7.55 11.07
C GLN A 30 -15.90 -8.93 10.56
N GLN A 31 -16.44 -9.02 9.35
CA GLN A 31 -17.02 -10.27 8.84
C GLN A 31 -15.96 -11.37 8.69
N LYS A 32 -14.78 -11.05 8.17
CA LYS A 32 -13.66 -11.99 8.04
C LYS A 32 -13.03 -12.32 9.39
N ILE A 33 -12.96 -11.36 10.31
CA ILE A 33 -12.55 -11.64 11.70
C ILE A 33 -13.51 -12.64 12.35
N ASN A 34 -14.81 -12.45 12.22
CA ASN A 34 -15.82 -13.36 12.77
C ASN A 34 -15.80 -14.74 12.11
N ALA A 35 -15.58 -14.81 10.79
CA ALA A 35 -15.41 -16.09 10.09
C ALA A 35 -14.23 -16.88 10.67
N ALA A 36 -13.08 -16.22 10.88
CA ALA A 36 -11.92 -16.90 11.45
C ALA A 36 -12.07 -17.28 12.93
N LEU A 37 -12.78 -16.46 13.73
CA LEU A 37 -13.13 -16.82 15.11
C LEU A 37 -14.06 -18.03 15.14
N SER A 38 -15.02 -18.10 14.22
CA SER A 38 -15.88 -19.27 14.05
C SER A 38 -15.07 -20.51 13.65
N ASP A 39 -14.15 -20.39 12.70
CA ASP A 39 -13.27 -21.50 12.32
C ASP A 39 -12.45 -21.99 13.50
N ARG A 40 -11.81 -21.07 14.26
CA ARG A 40 -11.04 -21.39 15.47
C ARG A 40 -11.91 -22.07 16.52
N TYR A 41 -13.13 -21.59 16.73
CA TYR A 41 -14.09 -22.17 17.68
C TYR A 41 -14.34 -23.66 17.40
N THR A 42 -14.37 -24.06 16.11
CA THR A 42 -14.63 -25.45 15.68
C THR A 42 -13.39 -26.36 15.61
N GLN A 43 -12.19 -25.86 15.95
CA GLN A 43 -10.95 -26.64 15.76
C GLN A 43 -10.86 -27.88 16.68
N PRO A 44 -10.40 -29.03 16.14
CA PRO A 44 -10.15 -30.24 16.93
C PRO A 44 -9.04 -30.02 17.97
N GLY A 45 -9.29 -30.43 19.22
CA GLY A 45 -8.36 -30.22 20.35
C GLY A 45 -8.77 -29.08 21.30
N GLY A 46 -9.87 -28.39 20.98
CA GLY A 46 -10.42 -27.29 21.76
C GLY A 46 -9.85 -25.94 21.31
N SER A 47 -10.73 -24.96 21.15
CA SER A 47 -10.38 -23.60 20.73
C SER A 47 -9.71 -22.75 21.83
N GLY A 48 -9.76 -23.23 23.08
CA GLY A 48 -9.47 -22.44 24.27
C GLY A 48 -10.50 -21.34 24.56
N MET A 49 -11.48 -21.13 23.68
CA MET A 49 -12.57 -20.17 23.90
C MET A 49 -13.58 -20.75 24.88
N THR A 50 -14.33 -19.86 25.54
CA THR A 50 -15.44 -20.26 26.40
C THR A 50 -16.55 -20.88 25.54
N THR A 51 -16.74 -22.19 25.71
CA THR A 51 -17.78 -22.98 25.04
C THR A 51 -18.93 -23.31 25.98
N GLU A 52 -18.69 -23.24 27.29
CA GLU A 52 -19.64 -23.60 28.34
C GLU A 52 -19.62 -22.55 29.45
N VAL A 53 -20.80 -22.26 30.00
CA VAL A 53 -21.00 -21.43 31.19
C VAL A 53 -21.74 -22.26 32.22
N SER A 54 -21.16 -22.39 33.41
CA SER A 54 -21.79 -23.04 34.56
C SER A 54 -21.75 -22.08 35.74
N ILE A 55 -22.91 -21.58 36.15
CA ILE A 55 -23.06 -20.56 37.19
C ILE A 55 -24.01 -21.08 38.26
N ARG A 56 -23.69 -20.82 39.53
CA ARG A 56 -24.55 -21.05 40.68
C ARG A 56 -24.65 -19.78 41.49
N GLU A 57 -25.80 -19.12 41.43
CA GLU A 57 -26.03 -17.81 42.04
C GLU A 57 -26.97 -17.94 43.23
N LYS A 58 -26.59 -17.35 44.38
CA LYS A 58 -27.45 -17.37 45.57
C LYS A 58 -28.56 -16.32 45.41
N VAL A 59 -29.81 -16.74 45.53
CA VAL A 59 -30.99 -15.87 45.42
C VAL A 59 -31.77 -15.91 46.73
N GLU A 60 -32.26 -14.76 47.17
CA GLU A 60 -33.17 -14.63 48.31
C GLU A 60 -34.47 -13.96 47.83
N ASP A 61 -35.58 -14.66 47.98
CA ASP A 61 -36.91 -14.12 47.69
C ASP A 61 -37.92 -14.46 48.79
N ARG A 62 -39.22 -14.32 48.49
CA ARG A 62 -40.30 -14.57 49.46
C ARG A 62 -40.40 -16.04 49.90
N ASN A 63 -39.81 -16.97 49.16
CA ASN A 63 -39.78 -18.40 49.44
C ASN A 63 -38.54 -18.83 50.24
N GLY A 64 -37.62 -17.90 50.51
CA GLY A 64 -36.38 -18.15 51.26
C GLY A 64 -35.13 -18.01 50.40
N GLU A 65 -34.01 -18.49 50.95
CA GLU A 65 -32.72 -18.54 50.26
C GLU A 65 -32.57 -19.86 49.50
N TYR A 66 -32.20 -19.78 48.22
CA TYR A 66 -31.88 -20.92 47.37
C TYR A 66 -30.77 -20.56 46.39
N TYR A 67 -30.34 -21.51 45.57
CA TYR A 67 -29.43 -21.27 44.47
C TYR A 67 -30.15 -21.38 43.13
N GLN A 68 -29.99 -20.38 42.29
CA GLN A 68 -30.35 -20.46 40.88
C GLN A 68 -29.12 -20.92 40.09
N ASN A 69 -29.24 -22.06 39.42
CA ASN A 69 -28.19 -22.65 38.62
C ASN A 69 -28.44 -22.42 37.13
N TYR A 70 -27.37 -22.19 36.39
CA TYR A 70 -27.39 -21.94 34.96
C TYR A 70 -26.30 -22.79 34.29
N TYR A 71 -26.68 -23.50 33.24
CA TYR A 71 -25.77 -24.24 32.37
C TYR A 71 -26.02 -23.86 30.92
N PHE A 72 -25.05 -23.24 30.26
CA PHE A 72 -25.17 -22.80 28.87
C PHE A 72 -24.04 -23.38 28.02
N ASN A 73 -24.41 -24.00 26.90
CA ASN A 73 -23.51 -24.26 25.79
C ASN A 73 -23.59 -23.09 24.83
N LEU A 74 -22.44 -22.50 24.53
CA LEU A 74 -22.29 -21.30 23.72
C LEU A 74 -21.92 -21.65 22.29
N GLY A 75 -22.45 -20.92 21.32
CA GLY A 75 -22.00 -20.96 19.94
C GLY A 75 -20.74 -20.11 19.71
N PRO A 76 -20.24 -20.04 18.46
CA PRO A 76 -19.08 -19.21 18.13
C PRO A 76 -19.34 -17.74 18.47
N PRO A 77 -18.35 -17.03 19.06
CA PRO A 77 -18.49 -15.62 19.38
C PRO A 77 -18.47 -14.77 18.11
N LEU A 78 -19.34 -13.76 18.07
CA LEU A 78 -19.36 -12.71 17.06
C LEU A 78 -18.88 -11.41 17.70
N ILE A 79 -17.87 -10.79 17.10
CA ILE A 79 -17.36 -9.49 17.50
C ILE A 79 -18.03 -8.40 16.68
N GLN A 80 -18.28 -7.25 17.31
CA GLN A 80 -18.63 -6.00 16.65
C GLN A 80 -17.81 -4.87 17.26
N PHE A 81 -17.04 -4.15 16.43
CA PHE A 81 -16.25 -3.02 16.89
C PHE A 81 -17.14 -1.79 17.06
N GLU A 82 -16.95 -1.09 18.18
CA GLU A 82 -17.77 0.05 18.57
C GLU A 82 -17.14 1.37 18.09
N GLN A 83 -17.97 2.39 17.91
CA GLN A 83 -17.53 3.72 17.46
C GLN A 83 -17.35 4.66 18.66
N THR A 84 -16.52 4.26 19.63
CA THR A 84 -16.23 5.06 20.82
C THR A 84 -15.02 5.97 20.56
N PRO A 85 -15.08 7.29 20.86
CA PRO A 85 -13.98 8.21 20.55
C PRO A 85 -12.81 8.11 21.53
N ALA A 86 -13.02 7.52 22.72
CA ALA A 86 -12.03 7.55 23.80
C ALA A 86 -10.94 6.48 23.66
N TYR A 87 -11.32 5.24 23.37
CA TYR A 87 -10.41 4.09 23.24
C TYR A 87 -11.11 3.01 22.41
N PRO A 88 -10.37 2.13 21.73
CA PRO A 88 -10.96 1.10 20.91
C PRO A 88 -11.71 0.07 21.76
N THR A 89 -13.00 -0.09 21.51
CA THR A 89 -13.85 -1.08 22.18
C THR A 89 -14.56 -1.97 21.19
N CYS A 90 -14.99 -3.12 21.68
CA CYS A 90 -15.84 -4.04 20.95
C CYS A 90 -16.92 -4.63 21.84
N SER A 91 -17.93 -5.18 21.21
CA SER A 91 -18.87 -6.08 21.85
C SER A 91 -18.68 -7.50 21.34
N LEU A 92 -19.00 -8.47 22.19
CA LEU A 92 -19.00 -9.89 21.88
C LEU A 92 -20.41 -10.43 22.09
N LYS A 93 -20.95 -11.06 21.05
CA LYS A 93 -22.26 -11.69 21.06
C LYS A 93 -22.11 -13.18 20.77
N THR A 94 -22.61 -14.02 21.66
CA THR A 94 -22.60 -15.48 21.48
C THR A 94 -23.99 -16.05 21.68
N ALA A 95 -24.40 -16.98 20.81
CA ALA A 95 -25.69 -17.66 20.92
C ALA A 95 -25.63 -18.75 22.01
N ILE A 96 -26.71 -18.92 22.76
CA ILE A 96 -26.88 -20.11 23.62
C ILE A 96 -27.49 -21.21 22.76
N ILE A 97 -26.68 -22.17 22.33
CA ILE A 97 -27.09 -23.25 21.42
C ILE A 97 -27.82 -24.39 22.14
N ALA A 98 -27.56 -24.54 23.44
CA ALA A 98 -28.27 -25.43 24.34
C ALA A 98 -28.03 -24.98 25.78
N GLY A 99 -28.91 -25.33 26.70
CA GLY A 99 -28.70 -25.05 28.12
C GLY A 99 -29.89 -25.41 28.99
N SER A 100 -29.70 -25.34 30.30
CA SER A 100 -30.78 -25.49 31.26
C SER A 100 -30.58 -24.56 32.46
N ILE A 101 -31.70 -24.27 33.11
CA ILE A 101 -31.75 -23.53 34.37
C ILE A 101 -32.52 -24.37 35.39
N TRP A 102 -32.13 -24.34 36.65
CA TRP A 102 -32.82 -25.04 37.74
C TRP A 102 -32.53 -24.38 39.09
N ASP A 103 -33.35 -24.70 40.08
CA ASP A 103 -33.17 -24.29 41.46
C ASP A 103 -32.54 -25.45 42.25
N SER A 104 -31.68 -25.14 43.21
CA SER A 104 -31.14 -26.13 44.16
C SER A 104 -31.17 -25.57 45.58
N GLU A 105 -31.37 -26.44 46.56
CA GLU A 105 -31.31 -26.05 47.98
C GLU A 105 -29.90 -25.60 48.39
N LEU A 106 -29.80 -24.89 49.53
CA LEU A 106 -28.52 -24.45 50.07
C LEU A 106 -27.61 -25.62 50.46
N ASP A 107 -28.20 -26.66 51.06
CA ASP A 107 -27.49 -27.83 51.61
C ASP A 107 -27.37 -29.00 50.62
N ASP A 108 -28.02 -28.90 49.44
CA ASP A 108 -27.98 -29.93 48.40
C ASP A 108 -27.83 -29.29 47.01
N SER A 109 -26.61 -29.35 46.47
CA SER A 109 -26.27 -28.81 45.15
C SER A 109 -26.72 -29.67 43.98
N ASP A 110 -27.03 -30.94 44.23
CA ASP A 110 -27.24 -31.91 43.16
C ASP A 110 -28.72 -32.03 42.80
N THR A 111 -29.61 -31.57 43.68
CA THR A 111 -31.05 -31.51 43.43
C THR A 111 -31.36 -30.43 42.39
N LYS A 112 -32.05 -30.82 41.32
CA LYS A 112 -32.50 -29.96 40.22
C LYS A 112 -34.00 -29.70 40.28
N GLU A 113 -34.42 -28.80 41.17
CA GLU A 113 -35.82 -28.39 41.23
C GLU A 113 -36.16 -27.44 40.08
N ASN A 114 -37.39 -27.53 39.55
CA ASN A 114 -37.87 -26.64 38.49
C ASN A 114 -36.98 -26.59 37.23
N GLU A 115 -36.25 -27.67 36.92
CA GLU A 115 -35.36 -27.68 35.75
C GLU A 115 -36.13 -27.38 34.47
N LYS A 116 -35.62 -26.40 33.72
CA LYS A 116 -36.14 -26.00 32.43
C LYS A 116 -35.02 -25.98 31.41
N GLU A 117 -35.18 -26.77 30.35
CA GLU A 117 -34.35 -26.66 29.16
C GLU A 117 -34.66 -25.36 28.43
N LEU A 118 -33.62 -24.71 27.94
CA LEU A 118 -33.73 -23.50 27.14
C LEU A 118 -34.02 -23.85 25.68
N ASP A 119 -34.89 -23.07 25.06
CA ASP A 119 -35.18 -23.18 23.63
C ASP A 119 -33.90 -22.89 22.83
N LYS A 120 -33.58 -23.77 21.88
CA LYS A 120 -32.40 -23.64 21.02
C LYS A 120 -32.49 -22.34 20.21
N ASP A 121 -31.32 -21.73 19.97
CA ASP A 121 -31.16 -20.55 19.12
C ASP A 121 -32.08 -19.36 19.49
N THR A 122 -32.51 -19.30 20.75
CA THR A 122 -33.46 -18.29 21.25
C THR A 122 -32.79 -17.19 22.06
N TYR A 123 -31.61 -17.46 22.63
CA TYR A 123 -30.94 -16.54 23.54
C TYR A 123 -29.53 -16.19 23.04
N TRP A 124 -29.10 -14.96 23.33
CA TRP A 124 -27.73 -14.51 23.09
C TRP A 124 -27.17 -13.84 24.33
N ILE A 125 -25.92 -14.15 24.67
CA ILE A 125 -25.17 -13.39 25.65
C ILE A 125 -24.42 -12.30 24.90
N THR A 126 -24.68 -11.04 25.27
CA THR A 126 -24.00 -9.88 24.71
C THR A 126 -23.18 -9.21 25.81
N ILE A 127 -21.89 -9.04 25.52
CA ILE A 127 -20.91 -8.35 26.36
C ILE A 127 -20.48 -7.09 25.60
N SER A 128 -20.72 -5.90 26.15
CA SER A 128 -20.41 -4.62 25.49
C SER A 128 -19.33 -3.83 26.24
N ASN A 129 -18.73 -2.85 25.56
CA ASN A 129 -17.63 -2.02 26.07
C ASN A 129 -16.39 -2.85 26.46
N ILE A 130 -16.06 -3.89 25.71
CA ILE A 130 -14.84 -4.67 25.96
C ILE A 130 -13.66 -3.91 25.37
N SER A 131 -12.67 -3.59 26.20
CA SER A 131 -11.42 -3.00 25.76
C SER A 131 -10.57 -4.03 25.01
N LEU A 132 -9.92 -3.57 23.95
CA LEU A 132 -8.89 -4.34 23.27
C LEU A 132 -7.53 -4.13 23.98
N SER A 133 -6.71 -5.17 24.05
CA SER A 133 -5.37 -5.13 24.64
C SER A 133 -4.35 -5.82 23.77
N ALA A 134 -3.08 -5.48 23.96
CA ALA A 134 -1.94 -6.18 23.38
C ALA A 134 -1.27 -7.08 24.43
N LEU A 135 -0.99 -8.32 24.03
CA LEU A 135 -0.20 -9.29 24.79
C LEU A 135 1.11 -9.61 24.07
N ASP A 136 2.16 -10.00 24.80
CA ASP A 136 3.40 -10.51 24.20
C ASP A 136 3.35 -12.03 23.94
N GLY A 137 4.48 -12.60 23.50
CA GLY A 137 4.71 -14.03 23.31
C GLY A 137 4.41 -14.91 24.53
N ASN A 138 4.45 -14.34 25.75
CA ASN A 138 4.20 -15.05 27.01
C ASN A 138 2.77 -14.80 27.54
N ALA A 139 1.92 -14.15 26.74
CA ALA A 139 0.58 -13.70 27.12
C ALA A 139 0.56 -12.62 28.22
N ASP A 140 1.67 -11.93 28.46
CA ASP A 140 1.73 -10.79 29.38
C ASP A 140 1.19 -9.54 28.70
N ASN A 141 0.45 -8.71 29.45
CA ASN A 141 -0.09 -7.45 28.91
C ASN A 141 1.05 -6.45 28.66
N VAL A 142 1.13 -5.95 27.42
CA VAL A 142 2.14 -4.98 26.98
C VAL A 142 1.55 -3.64 26.53
N GLY A 143 0.22 -3.50 26.56
CA GLY A 143 -0.44 -2.22 26.40
C GLY A 143 -1.93 -2.28 26.08
N GLY A 144 -2.61 -1.17 26.33
CA GLY A 144 -4.02 -0.94 25.97
C GLY A 144 -4.20 -0.25 24.62
N GLY A 145 -5.45 -0.11 24.19
CA GLY A 145 -5.78 0.60 22.93
C GLY A 145 -5.55 2.11 22.96
N ASP A 146 -5.39 2.69 24.15
CA ASP A 146 -5.01 4.07 24.37
C ASP A 146 -3.47 4.27 24.40
N GLU A 147 -2.70 3.19 24.32
CA GLU A 147 -1.25 3.20 24.44
C GLU A 147 -0.56 2.84 23.10
N THR A 148 0.64 3.37 22.91
CA THR A 148 1.51 2.96 21.82
C THR A 148 2.37 1.79 22.29
N VAL A 149 2.16 0.62 21.71
CA VAL A 149 2.94 -0.58 22.01
C VAL A 149 4.24 -0.54 21.23
N THR A 150 5.38 -0.58 21.92
CA THR A 150 6.71 -0.49 21.30
C THR A 150 7.42 -1.83 21.42
N PHE A 151 7.96 -2.32 20.31
CA PHE A 151 8.77 -3.52 20.31
C PHE A 151 10.14 -3.27 20.96
N PRO A 152 10.69 -4.23 21.71
CA PRO A 152 12.03 -4.09 22.27
C PRO A 152 13.09 -3.90 21.17
N SER A 153 14.04 -3.00 21.42
CA SER A 153 15.17 -2.79 20.50
C SER A 153 16.06 -4.03 20.49
N ASN A 154 16.19 -4.67 19.31
CA ASN A 154 17.04 -5.84 19.05
C ASN A 154 16.52 -7.20 19.56
N VAL A 155 15.25 -7.30 19.95
CA VAL A 155 14.64 -8.60 20.26
C VAL A 155 13.52 -8.84 19.26
N GLU A 156 13.56 -10.00 18.63
CA GLU A 156 12.46 -10.52 17.82
C GLU A 156 11.35 -11.02 18.75
N SER A 157 10.13 -10.52 18.57
CA SER A 157 8.98 -10.89 19.40
C SER A 157 7.66 -10.76 18.65
N ASP A 158 6.70 -11.57 19.08
CA ASP A 158 5.29 -11.46 18.70
C ASP A 158 4.52 -10.58 19.69
N CYS A 159 3.54 -9.85 19.17
CA CYS A 159 2.48 -9.24 19.96
C CYS A 159 1.11 -9.65 19.40
N TYR A 160 0.14 -9.84 20.29
CA TYR A 160 -1.21 -10.33 20.00
C TYR A 160 -2.24 -9.31 20.46
N ILE A 161 -3.17 -8.94 19.59
CA ILE A 161 -4.28 -8.05 19.92
C ILE A 161 -5.48 -8.91 20.27
N VAL A 162 -6.00 -8.76 21.49
CA VAL A 162 -7.01 -9.65 22.07
C VAL A 162 -8.22 -8.88 22.58
N VAL A 163 -9.33 -9.59 22.70
CA VAL A 163 -10.51 -9.15 23.47
C VAL A 163 -10.22 -9.38 24.96
N ASP A 164 -9.99 -8.32 25.73
CA ASP A 164 -9.58 -8.42 27.14
C ASP A 164 -10.74 -8.19 28.11
N ILE A 165 -11.62 -9.20 28.23
CA ILE A 165 -12.75 -9.17 29.17
C ILE A 165 -12.26 -9.02 30.63
N PRO A 166 -11.25 -9.76 31.12
CA PRO A 166 -10.86 -9.68 32.53
C PRO A 166 -10.41 -8.29 33.01
N THR A 167 -9.69 -7.51 32.19
CA THR A 167 -9.21 -6.17 32.60
C THR A 167 -10.21 -5.03 32.35
N SER A 168 -11.23 -5.22 31.52
CA SER A 168 -12.25 -4.21 31.17
C SER A 168 -13.24 -3.87 32.32
N SER A 169 -12.92 -4.27 33.55
CA SER A 169 -13.86 -4.72 34.59
C SER A 169 -14.90 -3.70 35.11
N GLU A 170 -14.67 -2.39 35.01
CA GLU A 170 -15.58 -1.37 35.53
C GLU A 170 -16.69 -0.98 34.55
N GLN A 171 -16.44 -1.06 33.24
CA GLN A 171 -17.35 -0.53 32.20
C GLN A 171 -18.09 -1.59 31.39
N LEU A 172 -17.76 -2.88 31.61
CA LEU A 172 -18.44 -3.99 30.96
C LEU A 172 -19.94 -4.02 31.31
N SER A 173 -20.74 -4.11 30.25
CA SER A 173 -22.17 -4.38 30.30
C SER A 173 -22.45 -5.80 29.81
N PHE A 174 -23.30 -6.53 30.54
CA PHE A 174 -23.74 -7.89 30.19
C PHE A 174 -25.25 -7.92 30.05
N SER A 175 -25.74 -8.41 28.91
CA SER A 175 -27.15 -8.69 28.68
C SER A 175 -27.35 -10.11 28.16
N VAL A 176 -28.54 -10.64 28.44
CA VAL A 176 -29.07 -11.79 27.73
C VAL A 176 -30.19 -11.29 26.85
N ASP A 177 -29.97 -11.33 25.54
CA ASP A 177 -30.93 -10.90 24.53
C ASP A 177 -31.77 -12.10 24.07
N TYR A 178 -33.00 -11.82 23.65
CA TYR A 178 -33.98 -12.79 23.14
C TYR A 178 -34.97 -12.07 22.20
N PRO A 179 -35.76 -12.79 21.37
CA PRO A 179 -36.71 -12.16 20.45
C PRO A 179 -37.73 -11.29 21.19
N SER A 180 -38.12 -10.17 20.60
CA SER A 180 -39.01 -9.18 21.24
C SER A 180 -40.41 -9.70 21.59
N ASP A 181 -40.86 -10.74 20.88
CA ASP A 181 -42.14 -11.41 21.06
C ASP A 181 -42.05 -12.66 21.96
N TYR A 182 -40.87 -12.97 22.48
CA TYR A 182 -40.62 -14.11 23.34
C TYR A 182 -40.61 -13.70 24.82
N GLU A 183 -41.33 -14.47 25.66
CA GLU A 183 -41.34 -14.26 27.12
C GLU A 183 -40.40 -15.27 27.79
N PRO A 184 -39.18 -14.87 28.17
CA PRO A 184 -38.21 -15.79 28.73
C PRO A 184 -38.52 -16.16 30.19
N PRO A 185 -37.98 -17.28 30.69
CA PRO A 185 -38.01 -17.62 32.12
C PRO A 185 -37.54 -16.45 32.98
N TYR A 186 -38.14 -16.27 34.15
CA TYR A 186 -37.81 -15.15 35.05
C TYR A 186 -36.32 -15.07 35.35
N ALA A 187 -35.66 -16.21 35.62
CA ALA A 187 -34.23 -16.32 35.87
C ALA A 187 -33.36 -15.67 34.78
N MET A 188 -33.76 -15.79 33.50
CA MET A 188 -33.04 -15.23 32.35
C MET A 188 -33.14 -13.70 32.25
N LYS A 189 -34.07 -13.07 32.98
CA LYS A 189 -34.29 -11.61 33.01
C LYS A 189 -33.64 -10.93 34.21
N THR A 190 -33.05 -11.69 35.13
CA THR A 190 -32.58 -11.16 36.40
C THR A 190 -31.27 -10.39 36.24
N THR A 191 -31.12 -9.30 36.99
CA THR A 191 -29.82 -8.60 37.11
C THR A 191 -28.78 -9.47 37.82
N ALA A 192 -29.22 -10.45 38.61
CA ALA A 192 -28.36 -11.45 39.24
C ALA A 192 -27.62 -12.29 38.19
N LEU A 193 -28.31 -12.76 37.15
CA LEU A 193 -27.66 -13.47 36.03
C LEU A 193 -26.62 -12.59 35.34
N SER A 194 -26.93 -11.34 35.00
CA SER A 194 -25.95 -10.43 34.38
C SER A 194 -24.71 -10.23 35.26
N THR A 195 -24.88 -10.15 36.58
CA THR A 195 -23.77 -10.01 37.54
C THR A 195 -22.93 -11.28 37.59
N ALA A 196 -23.58 -12.44 37.69
CA ALA A 196 -22.90 -13.72 37.74
C ALA A 196 -22.18 -14.07 36.42
N LEU A 197 -22.76 -13.70 35.26
CA LEU A 197 -22.10 -13.78 33.97
C LEU A 197 -20.85 -12.89 33.93
N LYS A 198 -20.95 -11.66 34.43
CA LYS A 198 -19.81 -10.74 34.51
C LYS A 198 -18.67 -11.35 35.31
N ASP A 199 -18.96 -11.95 36.45
CA ASP A 199 -17.94 -12.59 37.29
C ASP A 199 -17.39 -13.87 36.64
N PHE A 200 -18.26 -14.69 36.03
CA PHE A 200 -17.84 -15.90 35.31
C PHE A 200 -16.85 -15.58 34.18
N PHE A 201 -17.20 -14.65 33.28
CA PHE A 201 -16.34 -14.33 32.13
C PHE A 201 -15.04 -13.63 32.56
N LYS A 202 -15.03 -12.89 33.67
CA LYS A 202 -13.78 -12.31 34.22
C LYS A 202 -12.78 -13.38 34.65
N THR A 203 -13.24 -14.50 35.20
CA THR A 203 -12.37 -15.54 35.77
C THR A 203 -12.06 -16.66 34.78
N ASN A 204 -12.98 -16.98 33.86
CA ASN A 204 -12.90 -18.19 33.05
C ASN A 204 -12.53 -17.94 31.57
N VAL A 205 -12.37 -16.68 31.15
CA VAL A 205 -11.94 -16.36 29.78
C VAL A 205 -10.43 -16.47 29.64
N ASN A 206 -9.99 -17.36 28.75
CA ASN A 206 -8.62 -17.34 28.25
C ASN A 206 -8.47 -16.25 27.18
N ARG A 207 -7.79 -15.15 27.52
CA ARG A 207 -7.61 -13.98 26.63
C ARG A 207 -7.00 -14.34 25.27
N VAL A 208 -6.04 -15.27 25.27
CA VAL A 208 -5.31 -15.69 24.06
C VAL A 208 -6.25 -16.38 23.06
N ALA A 209 -7.31 -17.04 23.54
CA ALA A 209 -8.27 -17.69 22.66
C ALA A 209 -9.02 -16.69 21.76
N TYR A 210 -9.18 -15.45 22.24
CA TYR A 210 -9.87 -14.35 21.54
C TYR A 210 -8.91 -13.39 20.83
N THR A 211 -7.77 -13.91 20.35
CA THR A 211 -6.83 -13.11 19.58
C THR A 211 -7.37 -12.76 18.20
N LEU A 212 -7.32 -11.46 17.87
CA LEU A 212 -7.88 -10.83 16.67
C LEU A 212 -6.83 -10.53 15.61
N ALA A 213 -5.60 -10.23 16.02
CA ALA A 213 -4.48 -9.93 15.13
C ALA A 213 -3.16 -10.22 15.84
N GLN A 214 -2.11 -10.51 15.06
CA GLN A 214 -0.74 -10.63 15.55
C GLN A 214 0.15 -9.74 14.69
N ILE A 215 1.14 -9.16 15.34
CA ILE A 215 2.15 -8.31 14.73
C ILE A 215 3.49 -8.73 15.32
N ASN A 216 4.50 -8.89 14.45
CA ASN A 216 5.85 -9.20 14.89
C ASN A 216 6.86 -8.27 14.23
N ASN A 217 8.02 -8.18 14.86
CA ASN A 217 9.15 -7.35 14.40
C ASN A 217 10.28 -8.20 13.81
N TYR A 218 9.96 -9.37 13.27
CA TYR A 218 10.93 -10.29 12.68
C TYR A 218 11.54 -9.68 11.43
N LYS A 219 12.86 -9.75 11.33
CA LYS A 219 13.53 -9.24 10.14
C LYS A 219 13.25 -10.20 8.98
N PRO A 220 12.68 -9.73 7.86
CA PRO A 220 12.41 -10.62 6.74
C PRO A 220 13.72 -11.17 6.16
N THR A 221 13.63 -12.35 5.55
CA THR A 221 14.75 -12.95 4.82
C THR A 221 15.16 -12.07 3.63
N THR A 222 16.43 -12.20 3.21
CA THR A 222 17.06 -11.34 2.18
C THR A 222 16.20 -11.21 0.92
N GLY A 223 15.94 -9.97 0.48
CA GLY A 223 15.24 -9.66 -0.77
C GLY A 223 13.88 -8.97 -0.59
N VAL A 224 13.34 -8.91 0.65
CA VAL A 224 12.11 -8.18 0.97
C VAL A 224 12.45 -6.80 1.56
N LEU A 225 11.66 -5.79 1.24
CA LEU A 225 11.74 -4.46 1.83
C LEU A 225 11.57 -4.55 3.36
N ASP A 226 12.46 -3.91 4.11
CA ASP A 226 12.56 -4.00 5.58
C ASP A 226 11.54 -3.07 6.27
N LEU A 227 10.24 -3.39 6.18
CA LEU A 227 9.17 -2.68 6.91
C LEU A 227 8.93 -3.26 8.30
N VAL A 228 10.01 -3.56 9.03
CA VAL A 228 9.91 -4.15 10.37
C VAL A 228 9.22 -3.18 11.33
N PRO A 229 8.12 -3.59 11.98
CA PRO A 229 7.47 -2.79 13.02
C PRO A 229 8.42 -2.41 14.16
N GLN A 230 8.41 -1.14 14.52
CA GLN A 230 9.05 -0.59 15.71
C GLN A 230 8.02 -0.36 16.82
N ALA A 231 6.87 0.18 16.45
CA ALA A 231 5.77 0.43 17.36
C ALA A 231 4.45 0.30 16.60
N PHE A 232 3.36 0.08 17.33
CA PHE A 232 2.02 0.05 16.76
C PHE A 232 0.98 0.53 17.76
N ARG A 233 -0.20 0.80 17.22
CA ARG A 233 -1.44 1.05 17.95
C ARG A 233 -2.59 0.41 17.18
N PHE A 234 -3.72 0.20 17.84
CA PHE A 234 -4.93 -0.27 17.18
C PHE A 234 -6.08 0.67 17.45
N VAL A 235 -6.94 0.83 16.44
CA VAL A 235 -8.14 1.65 16.47
C VAL A 235 -9.30 0.85 15.91
N THR A 236 -10.50 1.26 16.27
CA THR A 236 -11.74 0.60 15.84
C THR A 236 -12.65 1.58 15.14
N TYR A 237 -13.45 1.07 14.21
CA TYR A 237 -14.44 1.88 13.52
C TYR A 237 -15.72 1.07 13.32
N GLY A 238 -16.80 1.47 13.99
CA GLY A 238 -18.15 0.99 13.72
C GLY A 238 -18.92 1.98 12.85
N VAL A 239 -19.72 1.48 11.90
CA VAL A 239 -20.67 2.31 11.15
C VAL A 239 -22.02 2.25 11.85
N ALA A 240 -22.47 3.40 12.38
CA ALA A 240 -23.76 3.53 13.05
C ALA A 240 -24.92 2.92 12.26
N ASP A 241 -25.80 2.20 12.97
CA ASP A 241 -26.98 1.49 12.44
C ASP A 241 -26.66 0.45 11.34
N SER A 242 -25.46 -0.14 11.37
CA SER A 242 -25.08 -1.23 10.47
C SER A 242 -24.20 -2.27 11.17
N ASP A 243 -24.17 -3.47 10.60
CA ASP A 243 -23.29 -4.57 11.05
C ASP A 243 -21.87 -4.46 10.47
N ILE A 244 -21.49 -3.27 9.99
CA ILE A 244 -20.19 -3.02 9.38
C ILE A 244 -19.30 -2.37 10.43
N SER A 245 -18.20 -3.04 10.76
CA SER A 245 -17.15 -2.46 11.59
C SER A 245 -15.77 -3.01 11.22
N PHE A 246 -14.71 -2.36 11.71
CA PHE A 246 -13.33 -2.63 11.32
C PHE A 246 -12.38 -2.53 12.51
N LEU A 247 -11.35 -3.37 12.48
CA LEU A 247 -10.14 -3.24 13.28
C LEU A 247 -9.02 -2.70 12.39
N THR A 248 -8.36 -1.63 12.83
CA THR A 248 -7.20 -1.08 12.13
C THR A 248 -5.97 -1.08 13.00
N LEU A 249 -4.84 -1.52 12.44
CA LEU A 249 -3.51 -1.42 13.04
C LEU A 249 -2.78 -0.22 12.43
N LEU A 250 -2.32 0.69 13.27
CA LEU A 250 -1.46 1.81 12.91
C LEU A 250 -0.03 1.43 13.28
N ILE A 251 0.89 1.46 12.33
CA ILE A 251 2.22 0.86 12.46
C ILE A 251 3.30 1.89 12.12
N GLN A 252 4.28 1.98 13.00
CA GLN A 252 5.56 2.66 12.76
C GLN A 252 6.60 1.60 12.42
N THR A 253 7.35 1.82 11.35
CA THR A 253 8.47 0.99 10.92
C THR A 253 9.79 1.48 11.49
N ARG A 254 10.78 0.60 11.64
CA ARG A 254 12.13 0.95 12.14
C ARG A 254 12.88 1.97 11.28
N THR A 255 12.49 2.12 10.02
CA THR A 255 13.07 3.08 9.08
C THR A 255 12.52 4.50 9.26
N SER A 256 11.44 4.68 10.02
CA SER A 256 10.78 5.97 10.23
C SER A 256 11.11 6.58 11.59
N SER A 257 11.31 7.89 11.59
CA SER A 257 11.50 8.68 12.81
C SER A 257 10.18 9.18 13.42
N SER A 258 9.04 8.97 12.77
CA SER A 258 7.73 9.46 13.24
C SER A 258 7.02 8.37 14.05
N PRO A 259 6.75 8.58 15.35
CA PRO A 259 5.95 7.64 16.14
C PRO A 259 4.45 7.68 15.84
N GLY A 260 4.03 8.43 14.80
CA GLY A 260 2.64 8.76 14.53
C GLY A 260 2.04 9.69 15.58
N ASP A 261 0.75 10.01 15.42
CA ASP A 261 0.01 10.68 16.48
C ASP A 261 -0.18 9.73 17.66
N ILE A 262 0.04 10.25 18.87
CA ILE A 262 0.01 9.47 20.12
C ILE A 262 -1.14 9.89 21.04
N LYS A 263 -1.83 11.00 20.74
CA LYS A 263 -2.96 11.52 21.54
C LYS A 263 -4.23 11.45 20.72
N ASP A 264 -5.32 11.04 21.35
CA ASP A 264 -6.68 11.06 20.79
C ASP A 264 -6.84 10.35 19.43
N VAL A 265 -5.95 9.38 19.14
CA VAL A 265 -5.84 8.71 17.83
C VAL A 265 -7.14 8.03 17.42
N GLN A 266 -7.85 7.42 18.38
CA GLN A 266 -9.16 6.80 18.15
C GLN A 266 -10.22 7.83 17.71
N SER A 267 -10.27 8.99 18.36
CA SER A 267 -11.18 10.09 18.02
C SER A 267 -10.85 10.70 16.66
N GLU A 268 -9.56 10.90 16.38
CA GLU A 268 -9.08 11.38 15.09
C GLU A 268 -9.41 10.39 13.97
N TRP A 269 -9.16 9.10 14.18
CA TRP A 269 -9.51 8.04 13.23
C TRP A 269 -11.00 8.07 12.89
N ILE A 270 -11.87 8.08 13.90
CA ILE A 270 -13.32 8.16 13.70
C ILE A 270 -13.71 9.44 12.95
N THR A 271 -13.11 10.57 13.30
CA THR A 271 -13.39 11.88 12.68
C THR A 271 -12.97 11.90 11.21
N ASN A 272 -11.79 11.36 10.89
CA ASN A 272 -11.28 11.29 9.53
C ASN A 272 -12.25 10.51 8.64
N TRP A 273 -12.66 9.30 9.05
CA TRP A 273 -13.56 8.48 8.24
C TRP A 273 -15.00 8.99 8.20
N SER A 274 -15.52 9.47 9.35
CA SER A 274 -16.93 9.88 9.47
C SER A 274 -17.20 11.27 8.92
N ASN A 275 -16.32 12.24 9.21
CA ASN A 275 -16.57 13.66 8.98
C ASN A 275 -15.75 14.23 7.82
N THR A 276 -14.60 13.62 7.48
CA THR A 276 -13.77 14.10 6.36
C THR A 276 -13.99 13.27 5.10
N ALA A 277 -13.85 11.94 5.19
CA ALA A 277 -13.98 11.06 4.03
C ALA A 277 -15.45 10.71 3.71
N HIS A 278 -16.30 10.64 4.74
CA HIS A 278 -17.68 10.14 4.65
C HIS A 278 -17.80 8.74 4.02
N VAL A 279 -16.80 7.89 4.27
CA VAL A 279 -16.70 6.51 3.78
C VAL A 279 -16.09 5.62 4.86
N ALA A 280 -16.33 4.31 4.77
CA ALA A 280 -15.68 3.34 5.66
C ALA A 280 -14.19 3.14 5.31
N PRO A 281 -13.34 2.69 6.25
CA PRO A 281 -11.91 2.43 6.03
C PRO A 281 -11.58 1.32 5.00
N VAL A 282 -12.59 0.55 4.58
CA VAL A 282 -12.47 -0.49 3.56
C VAL A 282 -13.65 -0.33 2.59
N PRO A 283 -13.43 -0.38 1.26
CA PRO A 283 -14.50 -0.28 0.27
C PRO A 283 -15.39 -1.53 0.26
N SER A 284 -16.62 -1.42 -0.27
CA SER A 284 -17.69 -2.43 -0.13
C SER A 284 -17.42 -3.79 -0.76
N ASP A 285 -16.54 -3.82 -1.76
CA ASP A 285 -16.20 -5.00 -2.55
C ASP A 285 -14.90 -5.67 -2.08
N GLN A 286 -14.35 -5.22 -0.96
CA GLN A 286 -13.09 -5.68 -0.38
C GLN A 286 -13.27 -5.93 1.12
N SER A 287 -12.37 -6.71 1.70
CA SER A 287 -12.42 -7.02 3.14
C SER A 287 -11.19 -6.53 3.92
N ALA A 288 -10.21 -5.93 3.24
CA ALA A 288 -9.06 -5.31 3.85
C ALA A 288 -8.52 -4.11 3.05
N SER A 289 -7.83 -3.21 3.75
CA SER A 289 -7.09 -2.10 3.16
C SER A 289 -5.75 -1.88 3.87
N ILE A 290 -4.75 -1.46 3.12
CA ILE A 290 -3.46 -0.98 3.60
C ILE A 290 -3.30 0.45 3.09
N ILE A 291 -3.04 1.39 3.97
CA ILE A 291 -2.80 2.79 3.64
C ILE A 291 -1.40 3.14 4.11
N ILE A 292 -0.55 3.59 3.19
CA ILE A 292 0.84 3.97 3.44
C ILE A 292 0.92 5.49 3.32
N ASN A 293 1.41 6.13 4.38
CA ASN A 293 1.58 7.58 4.41
C ASN A 293 2.40 8.05 3.22
N ASN A 294 1.98 9.11 2.54
CA ASN A 294 2.63 9.59 1.32
C ASN A 294 4.14 9.85 1.48
N SER A 295 4.54 10.42 2.62
CA SER A 295 5.92 10.82 2.88
C SER A 295 6.79 9.58 3.11
N PHE A 296 6.26 8.63 3.89
CA PHE A 296 6.89 7.33 4.09
C PHE A 296 6.98 6.55 2.77
N PHE A 297 5.90 6.53 1.99
CA PHE A 297 5.86 5.91 0.67
C PHE A 297 6.94 6.47 -0.26
N PHE A 298 7.09 7.80 -0.31
CA PHE A 298 8.11 8.44 -1.11
C PHE A 298 9.54 8.06 -0.66
N GLN A 299 9.85 8.17 0.64
CA GLN A 299 11.20 7.93 1.15
C GLN A 299 11.62 6.46 1.03
N THR A 300 10.69 5.53 1.25
CA THR A 300 10.99 4.10 1.36
C THR A 300 10.89 3.39 0.02
N PHE A 301 10.00 3.82 -0.88
CA PHE A 301 9.71 3.08 -2.11
C PHE A 301 10.16 3.81 -3.38
N ILE A 302 9.93 5.13 -3.45
CA ILE A 302 10.20 5.90 -4.68
C ILE A 302 11.65 6.37 -4.73
N LYS A 303 12.10 7.06 -3.69
CA LYS A 303 13.44 7.67 -3.64
C LYS A 303 14.57 6.64 -3.82
N PRO A 304 14.54 5.42 -3.24
CA PRO A 304 15.59 4.43 -3.44
C PRO A 304 15.67 3.92 -4.88
N GLY A 305 14.58 3.96 -5.66
CA GLY A 305 14.60 3.60 -7.08
C GLY A 305 15.33 4.64 -7.95
N LEU A 306 15.53 5.87 -7.45
CA LEU A 306 16.06 7.01 -8.19
C LEU A 306 17.54 7.27 -7.90
N THR A 307 18.34 6.22 -7.72
CA THR A 307 19.77 6.30 -7.36
C THR A 307 20.64 7.08 -8.33
N GLN A 308 20.22 7.19 -9.60
CA GLN A 308 20.94 7.94 -10.63
C GLN A 308 20.74 9.46 -10.51
N ALA A 309 19.70 9.92 -9.82
CA ALA A 309 19.47 11.34 -9.61
C ALA A 309 20.49 11.92 -8.61
N SER A 310 20.99 13.12 -8.89
CA SER A 310 21.86 13.86 -7.95
C SER A 310 21.09 14.39 -6.74
N SER A 311 19.81 14.70 -6.92
CA SER A 311 18.89 14.97 -5.83
C SER A 311 17.45 14.64 -6.23
N VAL A 312 16.63 14.27 -5.25
CA VAL A 312 15.21 14.00 -5.44
C VAL A 312 14.44 14.77 -4.37
N THR A 313 13.46 15.56 -4.80
CA THR A 313 12.56 16.31 -3.92
C THR A 313 11.13 15.85 -4.12
N GLU A 314 10.44 15.60 -3.00
CA GLU A 314 9.01 15.33 -2.99
C GLU A 314 8.23 16.64 -3.21
N VAL A 315 7.23 16.57 -4.08
CA VAL A 315 6.26 17.64 -4.29
C VAL A 315 4.86 17.03 -4.19
N THR A 316 4.13 17.36 -3.12
CA THR A 316 2.74 16.93 -2.96
C THR A 316 1.85 17.68 -3.95
N ILE A 317 0.98 16.97 -4.65
CA ILE A 317 0.04 17.57 -5.61
C ILE A 317 -1.12 18.20 -4.83
N PRO A 318 -1.38 19.51 -4.93
CA PRO A 318 -2.50 20.15 -4.24
C PRO A 318 -3.85 19.58 -4.68
N SER A 319 -4.72 19.36 -3.70
CA SER A 319 -5.95 18.57 -3.74
C SER A 319 -7.22 19.33 -4.20
N ALA A 320 -7.10 20.59 -4.64
CA ALA A 320 -8.28 21.43 -4.89
C ALA A 320 -8.99 21.13 -6.22
N ASP A 321 -8.23 20.80 -7.29
CA ASP A 321 -8.77 20.57 -8.65
C ASP A 321 -8.23 19.28 -9.32
N SER A 322 -7.44 18.46 -8.61
CA SER A 322 -6.65 17.35 -9.16
C SER A 322 -7.18 15.97 -8.80
N VAL A 323 -6.75 14.95 -9.57
CA VAL A 323 -7.09 13.53 -9.37
C VAL A 323 -6.29 12.86 -8.24
N GLY A 324 -5.72 13.67 -7.34
CA GLY A 324 -4.80 13.19 -6.31
C GLY A 324 -3.46 12.73 -6.87
N GLY A 325 -2.46 12.58 -6.00
CA GLY A 325 -1.18 12.00 -6.40
C GLY A 325 0.06 12.46 -5.66
N LEU A 326 1.18 11.85 -6.04
CA LEU A 326 2.53 12.11 -5.55
C LEU A 326 3.42 12.52 -6.71
N THR A 327 4.17 13.62 -6.58
CA THR A 327 5.16 14.01 -7.58
C THR A 327 6.58 13.96 -7.01
N ALA A 328 7.50 13.33 -7.74
CA ALA A 328 8.94 13.38 -7.49
C ALA A 328 9.59 14.26 -8.56
N GLN A 329 10.30 15.31 -8.12
CA GLN A 329 11.15 16.11 -8.99
C GLN A 329 12.60 15.69 -8.78
N CYS A 330 13.30 15.40 -9.88
CA CYS A 330 14.63 14.81 -9.86
C CYS A 330 15.60 15.74 -10.58
N ILE A 331 16.71 16.08 -9.93
CA ILE A 331 17.86 16.71 -10.58
C ILE A 331 18.74 15.57 -11.09
N TRP A 332 18.87 15.48 -12.41
CA TRP A 332 19.72 14.47 -13.03
C TRP A 332 21.16 14.95 -13.16
N PRO A 333 22.18 14.09 -12.97
CA PRO A 333 23.57 14.47 -13.17
C PRO A 333 23.81 14.91 -14.61
N THR A 334 24.79 15.80 -14.80
CA THR A 334 25.28 16.19 -16.13
C THR A 334 25.71 14.97 -16.91
N GLN A 335 25.48 15.01 -18.22
CA GLN A 335 25.75 13.89 -19.11
C GLN A 335 26.70 14.36 -20.21
N THR A 336 27.59 13.46 -20.62
CA THR A 336 28.54 13.71 -21.70
C THR A 336 28.22 12.79 -22.86
N ARG A 337 28.31 13.34 -24.07
CA ARG A 337 28.30 12.56 -25.31
C ARG A 337 29.70 12.58 -25.89
N GLY A 338 30.26 11.41 -26.19
CA GLY A 338 31.56 11.30 -26.87
C GLY A 338 31.57 11.99 -28.24
N ASN A 339 32.76 12.24 -28.76
CA ASN A 339 32.93 12.72 -30.13
C ASN A 339 32.42 11.67 -31.14
N ARG A 340 31.84 12.13 -32.25
CA ARG A 340 31.47 11.26 -33.37
C ARG A 340 31.94 11.86 -34.68
N ASP A 341 32.61 11.03 -35.46
CA ASP A 341 33.11 11.36 -36.78
C ASP A 341 32.33 10.55 -37.82
N TYR A 342 31.80 11.23 -38.82
CA TYR A 342 31.07 10.63 -39.93
C TYR A 342 31.90 10.81 -41.20
N HIS A 343 32.17 9.69 -41.88
CA HIS A 343 32.86 9.64 -43.16
C HIS A 343 31.88 9.16 -44.22
N ASN A 344 31.90 9.82 -45.38
CA ASN A 344 31.16 9.35 -46.54
C ASN A 344 32.10 8.57 -47.47
N ASP A 345 32.12 7.25 -47.34
CA ASP A 345 32.95 6.37 -48.17
C ASP A 345 32.35 6.13 -49.58
N SER A 346 31.15 6.65 -49.86
CA SER A 346 30.44 6.45 -51.14
C SER A 346 30.91 7.37 -52.27
N ILE A 347 32.22 7.67 -52.33
CA ILE A 347 32.81 8.26 -53.53
C ILE A 347 32.75 7.15 -54.60
N SER A 348 31.68 7.16 -55.40
CA SER A 348 31.47 6.17 -56.44
C SER A 348 32.71 6.12 -57.34
N THR A 349 33.25 4.92 -57.53
CA THR A 349 34.43 4.66 -58.35
C THR A 349 34.15 4.76 -59.86
N ASN A 350 33.05 5.36 -60.27
CA ASN A 350 32.69 5.52 -61.69
C ASN A 350 33.36 6.78 -62.27
N TRP A 351 34.62 6.61 -62.64
CA TRP A 351 35.58 7.62 -63.08
C TRP A 351 35.27 8.27 -64.44
N GLU A 352 34.32 7.75 -65.21
CA GLU A 352 34.09 8.20 -66.59
C GLU A 352 33.15 9.41 -66.71
N HIS A 353 32.31 9.64 -65.70
CA HIS A 353 31.45 10.80 -65.62
C HIS A 353 31.34 11.13 -64.14
N TRP A 354 31.82 12.31 -63.69
CA TRP A 354 31.49 13.06 -62.44
C TRP A 354 32.72 13.76 -61.79
N PRO A 355 32.58 14.88 -61.04
CA PRO A 355 32.11 16.20 -61.52
C PRO A 355 32.94 17.40 -60.97
N LEU A 356 32.57 18.62 -61.37
CA LEU A 356 33.07 19.92 -60.88
C LEU A 356 32.41 20.37 -59.54
N ASP A 357 31.72 19.48 -58.83
CA ASP A 357 30.88 19.81 -57.67
C ASP A 357 31.53 19.46 -56.32
N TYR A 358 31.11 20.14 -55.26
CA TYR A 358 31.62 19.91 -53.90
C TYR A 358 30.93 18.71 -53.24
N GLU A 359 31.69 17.77 -52.71
CA GLU A 359 31.19 16.63 -51.93
C GLU A 359 31.61 16.75 -50.46
N TRP A 360 30.76 16.32 -49.52
CA TRP A 360 31.15 16.20 -48.11
C TRP A 360 32.05 14.99 -47.92
N ASN A 361 33.21 15.21 -47.31
CA ASN A 361 34.16 14.15 -47.00
C ASN A 361 34.08 13.73 -45.53
N GLU A 362 33.96 14.71 -44.63
CA GLU A 362 34.04 14.49 -43.18
C GLU A 362 33.08 15.43 -42.45
N LEU A 363 32.45 14.90 -41.41
CA LEU A 363 31.67 15.65 -40.43
C LEU A 363 32.11 15.23 -39.03
N HIS A 364 32.61 16.19 -38.26
CA HIS A 364 33.05 16.03 -36.88
C HIS A 364 32.04 16.68 -35.96
N VAL A 365 31.56 15.91 -34.99
CA VAL A 365 30.67 16.35 -33.94
C VAL A 365 31.43 16.22 -32.61
N PRO A 366 31.86 17.33 -31.99
CA PRO A 366 32.67 17.29 -30.78
C PRO A 366 31.90 16.72 -29.58
N GLU A 367 32.64 16.36 -28.54
CA GLU A 367 32.09 16.03 -27.23
C GLU A 367 31.29 17.21 -26.68
N VAL A 368 30.13 16.91 -26.11
CA VAL A 368 29.26 17.91 -25.49
C VAL A 368 28.85 17.42 -24.11
N THR A 369 29.08 18.26 -23.11
CA THR A 369 28.47 18.14 -21.79
C THR A 369 27.19 18.95 -21.79
N TYR A 370 26.09 18.33 -21.41
CA TYR A 370 24.81 19.03 -21.22
C TYR A 370 24.29 18.77 -19.82
N ASP A 371 23.59 19.78 -19.30
CA ASP A 371 22.83 19.71 -18.07
C ASP A 371 21.39 19.30 -18.41
N PRO A 372 20.96 18.09 -18.03
CA PRO A 372 19.61 17.64 -18.29
C PRO A 372 18.52 18.44 -17.55
N ASN A 373 18.87 19.39 -16.69
CA ASN A 373 17.92 20.20 -15.93
C ASN A 373 17.82 21.64 -16.43
N ASN A 374 18.49 22.00 -17.53
CA ASN A 374 18.51 23.38 -18.03
C ASN A 374 17.20 23.87 -18.68
N SER A 375 16.11 23.11 -18.56
CA SER A 375 14.76 23.54 -18.92
C SER A 375 13.75 23.05 -17.88
N LYS A 376 13.16 21.86 -18.04
CA LYS A 376 12.24 21.28 -17.05
C LYS A 376 12.84 19.98 -16.52
N PRO A 377 13.16 19.87 -15.22
CA PRO A 377 13.76 18.67 -14.65
C PRO A 377 12.84 17.45 -14.81
N LEU A 378 13.42 16.26 -14.65
CA LEU A 378 12.66 15.01 -14.65
C LEU A 378 11.61 15.04 -13.54
N THR A 379 10.36 14.90 -13.95
CA THR A 379 9.20 14.91 -13.06
C THR A 379 8.45 13.59 -13.22
N LEU A 380 8.22 12.91 -12.10
CA LEU A 380 7.50 11.65 -12.01
C LEU A 380 6.23 11.90 -11.19
N THR A 381 5.07 11.71 -11.80
CA THR A 381 3.78 12.00 -11.17
C THR A 381 2.94 10.73 -11.12
N PHE A 382 2.78 10.18 -9.92
CA PHE A 382 1.85 9.10 -9.63
C PHE A 382 0.48 9.72 -9.39
N SER A 383 -0.53 9.37 -10.18
CA SER A 383 -1.87 9.96 -10.08
C SER A 383 -2.95 9.09 -10.71
N HIS A 384 -4.21 9.46 -10.50
CA HIS A 384 -5.35 8.87 -11.20
C HIS A 384 -5.76 9.72 -12.41
N SER A 385 -4.83 10.13 -13.27
CA SER A 385 -5.11 11.04 -14.39
C SER A 385 -6.29 10.63 -15.29
N ASN A 386 -6.58 9.33 -15.39
CA ASN A 386 -7.70 8.74 -16.13
C ASN A 386 -8.98 8.55 -15.29
N GLY A 387 -9.03 9.03 -14.04
CA GLY A 387 -10.13 8.86 -13.09
C GLY A 387 -9.94 7.67 -12.14
N PHE A 388 -10.57 7.73 -10.96
CA PHE A 388 -10.43 6.73 -9.88
C PHE A 388 -11.08 5.36 -10.17
N GLY A 389 -11.89 5.27 -11.23
CA GLY A 389 -12.42 3.99 -11.72
C GLY A 389 -11.40 3.21 -12.57
N ASN A 390 -10.25 3.82 -12.89
CA ASN A 390 -9.18 3.24 -13.67
C ASN A 390 -7.93 3.00 -12.81
N PRO A 391 -7.01 2.14 -13.25
CA PRO A 391 -5.72 1.94 -12.61
C PRO A 391 -4.96 3.26 -12.44
N ALA A 392 -4.21 3.37 -11.33
CA ALA A 392 -3.30 4.48 -11.14
C ALA A 392 -2.28 4.55 -12.29
N THR A 393 -1.78 5.75 -12.56
CA THR A 393 -0.86 6.03 -13.67
C THR A 393 0.41 6.68 -13.14
N LEU A 394 1.54 6.35 -13.75
CA LEU A 394 2.79 7.08 -13.61
C LEU A 394 3.03 7.92 -14.86
N HIS A 395 2.98 9.22 -14.69
CA HIS A 395 3.34 10.18 -15.74
C HIS A 395 4.79 10.62 -15.58
N ILE A 396 5.55 10.55 -16.66
CA ILE A 396 6.96 10.89 -16.75
C ILE A 396 7.10 12.06 -17.72
N SER A 397 7.59 13.19 -17.21
CA SER A 397 7.83 14.39 -18.01
C SER A 397 9.25 14.89 -17.81
N TRP A 398 9.94 15.20 -18.90
CA TRP A 398 11.28 15.77 -18.88
C TRP A 398 11.52 16.64 -20.11
N GLU A 399 12.07 17.84 -19.96
CA GLU A 399 12.51 18.68 -21.07
C GLU A 399 13.92 19.22 -20.82
N TYR A 400 14.81 19.05 -21.78
CA TYR A 400 16.12 19.70 -21.75
C TYR A 400 16.53 20.20 -23.12
N LYS A 401 17.39 21.20 -23.14
CA LYS A 401 17.82 21.90 -24.35
C LYS A 401 19.33 21.89 -24.43
N TYR A 402 19.92 21.79 -25.59
CA TYR A 402 21.36 22.05 -25.69
C TYR A 402 21.76 22.52 -27.07
N LEU A 403 22.88 23.24 -27.11
CA LEU A 403 23.51 23.70 -28.33
C LEU A 403 24.53 22.67 -28.79
N SER A 404 24.33 22.10 -29.97
CA SER A 404 25.35 21.31 -30.65
C SER A 404 26.12 22.18 -31.60
N THR A 405 27.43 21.93 -31.68
CA THR A 405 28.30 22.45 -32.74
C THR A 405 28.77 21.29 -33.62
N TRP A 406 29.18 21.60 -34.84
CA TRP A 406 29.83 20.65 -35.74
C TRP A 406 30.81 21.40 -36.63
N ASN A 407 31.78 20.67 -37.16
CA ASN A 407 32.70 21.13 -38.19
C ASN A 407 32.79 20.06 -39.28
N GLY A 408 32.84 20.47 -40.53
CA GLY A 408 32.91 19.54 -41.65
C GLY A 408 33.73 20.08 -42.80
N THR A 409 34.17 19.17 -43.65
CA THR A 409 35.03 19.49 -44.81
C THR A 409 34.32 19.08 -46.09
N LYS A 410 34.07 20.04 -46.98
CA LYS A 410 33.71 19.75 -48.38
C LYS A 410 34.97 19.71 -49.23
N VAL A 411 35.08 18.71 -50.09
CA VAL A 411 36.16 18.58 -51.06
C VAL A 411 35.57 18.73 -52.45
N LYS A 412 36.10 19.67 -53.23
CA LYS A 412 35.87 19.78 -54.67
C LYS A 412 37.12 19.30 -55.38
N ARG A 413 36.98 18.29 -56.24
CA ARG A 413 38.07 17.82 -57.10
C ARG A 413 37.90 18.46 -58.47
N TYR A 414 38.97 19.04 -58.99
CA TYR A 414 38.97 19.53 -60.37
C TYR A 414 40.26 19.08 -61.06
N SER A 415 40.13 18.73 -62.34
CA SER A 415 41.25 18.36 -63.19
C SER A 415 41.93 19.60 -63.72
N ILE A 416 43.24 19.69 -63.57
CA ILE A 416 44.05 20.69 -64.29
C ILE A 416 44.84 19.95 -65.37
N TYR A 417 44.80 20.46 -66.60
CA TYR A 417 45.66 20.00 -67.68
C TYR A 417 47.01 20.69 -67.52
N ASP A 418 48.05 19.91 -67.21
CA ASP A 418 49.42 20.38 -67.32
C ASP A 418 49.89 20.25 -68.78
N GLU A 419 50.82 21.09 -69.23
CA GLU A 419 51.28 21.17 -70.65
C GLU A 419 51.98 19.88 -71.17
N GLY A 420 51.94 18.77 -70.42
CA GLY A 420 52.41 17.43 -70.78
C GLY A 420 51.35 16.31 -70.71
N GLY A 421 50.06 16.63 -70.51
CA GLY A 421 48.96 15.65 -70.63
C GLY A 421 48.69 14.75 -69.42
N ILE A 422 49.35 14.96 -68.28
CA ILE A 422 49.00 14.27 -67.02
C ILE A 422 47.89 15.06 -66.32
N ILE A 423 46.75 14.42 -66.08
CA ILE A 423 45.66 14.99 -65.29
C ILE A 423 46.09 14.97 -63.82
N GLN A 424 46.32 16.15 -63.23
CA GLN A 424 46.44 16.28 -61.78
C GLN A 424 45.07 16.62 -61.19
N TRP A 425 44.63 15.82 -60.24
CA TRP A 425 43.45 16.11 -59.42
C TRP A 425 43.89 16.91 -58.20
N LEU A 426 43.60 18.20 -58.18
CA LEU A 426 43.83 19.02 -56.99
C LEU A 426 42.55 19.10 -56.16
N PRO A 427 42.59 18.69 -54.87
CA PRO A 427 41.47 18.92 -53.97
C PRO A 427 41.44 20.41 -53.57
N SER A 428 40.30 21.07 -53.77
CA SER A 428 39.95 22.28 -53.06
C SER A 428 39.09 21.90 -51.87
N THR A 429 39.50 22.29 -50.66
CA THR A 429 38.75 22.03 -49.43
C THR A 429 38.11 23.29 -48.91
N ASN A 430 36.84 23.20 -48.52
CA ASN A 430 36.14 24.24 -47.79
C ASN A 430 35.73 23.67 -46.44
N ASN A 431 36.22 24.31 -45.38
CA ASN A 431 35.82 23.98 -44.02
C ASN A 431 34.58 24.79 -43.66
N TYR A 432 33.60 24.10 -43.11
CA TYR A 432 32.38 24.69 -42.60
C TYR A 432 32.26 24.36 -41.12
N HIS A 433 31.63 25.26 -40.39
CA HIS A 433 31.23 25.07 -39.02
C HIS A 433 29.78 25.53 -38.91
N GLY A 434 29.08 25.01 -37.93
CA GLY A 434 27.75 25.48 -37.62
C GLY A 434 27.26 24.93 -36.31
N SER A 435 26.04 25.31 -35.97
CA SER A 435 25.43 24.92 -34.72
C SER A 435 23.92 24.85 -34.82
N PHE A 436 23.33 24.05 -33.94
CA PHE A 436 21.89 23.89 -33.84
C PHE A 436 21.47 23.70 -32.38
N ASN A 437 20.35 24.30 -32.02
CA ASN A 437 19.70 24.06 -30.73
C ASN A 437 18.83 22.81 -30.86
N THR A 438 18.95 21.91 -29.89
CA THR A 438 18.08 20.74 -29.81
C THR A 438 17.30 20.77 -28.52
N THR A 439 15.98 20.58 -28.63
CA THR A 439 15.10 20.36 -27.49
C THR A 439 14.68 18.89 -27.50
N TYR A 440 14.90 18.23 -26.38
CA TYR A 440 14.42 16.88 -26.12
C TYR A 440 13.28 16.94 -25.13
N THR A 441 12.18 16.30 -25.45
CA THR A 441 11.00 16.22 -24.59
C THR A 441 10.59 14.77 -24.43
N LEU A 442 10.59 14.29 -23.19
CA LEU A 442 10.00 13.03 -22.78
C LEU A 442 8.64 13.32 -22.18
N ASN A 443 7.60 12.68 -22.70
CA ASN A 443 6.26 12.73 -22.16
C ASN A 443 5.63 11.34 -22.32
N LYS A 444 5.63 10.56 -21.22
CA LYS A 444 5.25 9.15 -21.22
C LYS A 444 4.33 8.87 -20.04
N THR A 445 3.22 8.19 -20.28
CA THR A 445 2.33 7.70 -19.23
C THR A 445 2.38 6.17 -19.21
N ILE A 446 2.49 5.60 -18.01
CA ILE A 446 2.52 4.16 -17.77
C ILE A 446 1.35 3.83 -16.85
N ASP A 447 0.46 2.94 -17.29
CA ASP A 447 -0.61 2.42 -16.46
C ASP A 447 -0.03 1.41 -15.45
N LEU A 448 -0.40 1.52 -14.19
CA LEU A 448 0.05 0.63 -13.12
C LEU A 448 -0.83 -0.63 -13.04
N ILE A 449 -0.94 -1.34 -14.16
CA ILE A 449 -1.86 -2.48 -14.38
C ILE A 449 -1.24 -3.86 -14.14
N ASP A 450 0.08 -3.95 -14.02
CA ASP A 450 0.82 -5.21 -13.98
C ASP A 450 1.55 -5.42 -12.64
N LEU A 451 0.88 -5.14 -11.53
CA LEU A 451 1.40 -5.47 -10.21
C LEU A 451 1.07 -6.93 -9.92
N THR A 452 2.09 -7.73 -9.68
CA THR A 452 1.92 -9.10 -9.20
C THR A 452 2.00 -9.15 -7.69
N ASP A 453 1.32 -10.12 -7.08
CA ASP A 453 1.37 -10.33 -5.63
C ASP A 453 2.77 -10.72 -5.13
N GLU A 454 3.58 -11.32 -6.00
CA GLU A 454 4.93 -11.80 -5.68
C GLU A 454 5.97 -10.69 -5.81
N ASP A 455 5.87 -9.84 -6.83
CA ASP A 455 6.74 -8.68 -7.01
C ASP A 455 5.91 -7.48 -7.42
N LEU A 456 5.62 -6.62 -6.45
CA LEU A 456 5.07 -5.31 -6.73
C LEU A 456 6.28 -4.46 -7.15
N SER A 457 6.57 -4.45 -8.45
CA SER A 457 7.68 -3.68 -9.01
C SER A 457 7.28 -3.00 -10.31
N ILE A 458 7.74 -1.76 -10.49
CA ILE A 458 7.52 -0.99 -11.70
C ILE A 458 8.89 -0.74 -12.31
N SER A 459 9.18 -1.44 -13.41
CA SER A 459 10.41 -1.22 -14.19
C SER A 459 10.15 -0.21 -15.28
N ILE A 460 10.92 0.88 -15.26
CA ILE A 460 10.77 1.99 -16.19
C ILE A 460 12.04 2.06 -17.03
N ALA A 461 11.87 1.82 -18.32
CA ALA A 461 12.91 2.03 -19.31
C ALA A 461 12.42 3.09 -20.30
N VAL A 462 13.22 4.14 -20.47
CA VAL A 462 13.04 5.14 -21.50
C VAL A 462 13.85 4.71 -22.73
N GLN A 463 13.16 4.48 -23.84
CA GLN A 463 13.79 4.14 -25.11
C GLN A 463 14.07 5.41 -25.92
N PRO A 464 15.03 5.38 -26.87
CA PRO A 464 15.25 6.52 -27.78
C PRO A 464 13.97 6.96 -28.53
N SER A 465 13.06 6.03 -28.82
CA SER A 465 11.77 6.31 -29.45
C SER A 465 10.78 7.08 -28.58
N ASP A 466 10.97 7.10 -27.25
CA ASP A 466 10.09 7.82 -26.32
C ASP A 466 10.38 9.34 -26.31
N TRP A 467 11.48 9.77 -26.93
CA TRP A 467 11.89 11.16 -26.97
C TRP A 467 11.37 11.88 -28.22
N GLN A 468 10.62 12.95 -27.99
CA GLN A 468 10.37 13.93 -29.04
C GLN A 468 11.58 14.86 -29.15
N THR A 469 12.16 14.93 -30.36
CA THR A 469 13.33 15.77 -30.65
C THR A 469 12.92 16.90 -31.58
N VAL A 470 13.21 18.14 -31.19
CA VAL A 470 13.02 19.33 -32.04
C VAL A 470 14.39 19.98 -32.25
N VAL A 471 14.79 20.15 -33.50
CA VAL A 471 16.07 20.76 -33.86
C VAL A 471 15.81 22.08 -34.57
N VAL A 472 16.43 23.15 -34.07
CA VAL A 472 16.38 24.48 -34.65
C VAL A 472 17.81 24.89 -35.02
N PRO A 473 18.18 24.92 -36.31
CA PRO A 473 19.46 25.46 -36.73
C PRO A 473 19.53 26.95 -36.41
N ASN A 474 20.70 27.45 -36.01
CA ASN A 474 20.88 28.88 -35.78
C ASN A 474 20.84 29.64 -37.13
N GLU A 475 20.20 30.81 -37.17
CA GLU A 475 20.04 31.60 -38.40
C GLU A 475 21.40 31.98 -39.01
N GLY A 476 21.53 31.85 -40.33
CA GLY A 476 22.69 32.32 -41.09
C GLY A 476 23.28 31.35 -42.11
N ASP A 477 23.03 30.05 -41.99
CA ASP A 477 23.96 29.10 -42.61
C ASP A 477 23.50 28.42 -43.92
N GLY A 478 22.25 28.52 -44.40
CA GLY A 478 21.83 27.91 -45.69
C GLY A 478 22.12 26.40 -45.84
N PHE A 479 22.52 25.77 -44.74
CA PHE A 479 23.34 24.57 -44.66
C PHE A 479 22.52 23.33 -44.34
N TRP A 480 21.48 23.53 -43.53
CA TRP A 480 20.59 22.48 -43.02
C TRP A 480 19.98 21.67 -44.17
N GLY A 481 19.59 22.35 -45.26
CA GLY A 481 19.04 21.68 -46.45
C GLY A 481 20.06 20.92 -47.30
N GLN A 482 21.37 21.22 -47.23
CA GLN A 482 22.41 20.54 -48.00
C GLN A 482 22.99 19.32 -47.27
N ILE A 483 23.13 19.38 -45.94
CA ILE A 483 23.61 18.26 -45.14
C ILE A 483 22.53 17.21 -44.87
N SER A 484 21.26 17.62 -44.78
CA SER A 484 20.16 16.65 -44.68
C SER A 484 20.16 15.68 -45.86
N GLN A 485 20.40 16.15 -47.09
CA GLN A 485 20.44 15.29 -48.28
C GLN A 485 21.57 14.25 -48.28
N ILE A 486 22.74 14.60 -47.73
CA ILE A 486 23.97 13.81 -47.91
C ILE A 486 24.19 12.80 -46.78
N PHE A 487 23.72 13.10 -45.57
CA PHE A 487 23.81 12.21 -44.41
C PHE A 487 22.43 11.64 -44.01
N GLY A 488 21.63 11.21 -45.00
CA GLY A 488 20.46 10.33 -44.78
C GLY A 488 19.14 10.98 -44.36
N GLY A 489 18.93 12.28 -44.60
CA GLY A 489 17.64 12.99 -44.49
C GLY A 489 16.94 13.18 -45.85
N SER A 490 15.65 13.56 -45.83
CA SER A 490 14.87 13.86 -47.04
C SER A 490 14.85 15.38 -47.35
N TYR A 491 14.38 15.75 -48.55
CA TYR A 491 14.18 17.15 -48.98
C TYR A 491 13.13 17.90 -48.14
N ASP A 492 12.30 17.18 -47.38
CA ASP A 492 11.21 17.79 -46.63
C ASP A 492 11.73 18.56 -45.41
N SER A 493 11.27 19.80 -45.28
CA SER A 493 11.48 20.65 -44.12
C SER A 493 10.88 19.98 -42.88
N GLY A 494 11.70 19.20 -42.16
CA GLY A 494 11.26 18.46 -40.98
C GLY A 494 12.05 17.18 -40.71
N THR A 495 12.72 16.59 -41.71
CA THR A 495 13.55 15.39 -41.48
C THR A 495 14.86 15.74 -40.77
N ILE A 496 15.01 15.27 -39.52
CA ILE A 496 16.24 15.37 -38.72
C ILE A 496 17.31 14.42 -39.33
N PRO A 497 18.49 14.92 -39.73
CA PRO A 497 19.58 14.09 -40.24
C PRO A 497 19.98 12.98 -39.26
N SER A 498 20.47 11.83 -39.76
CA SER A 498 20.80 10.69 -38.88
C SER A 498 21.85 11.04 -37.83
N PHE A 499 22.88 11.81 -38.21
CA PHE A 499 23.92 12.24 -37.27
C PHE A 499 23.40 13.14 -36.13
N VAL A 500 22.23 13.77 -36.29
CA VAL A 500 21.53 14.56 -35.25
C VAL A 500 20.55 13.69 -34.46
N ARG A 501 20.02 12.61 -35.05
CA ARG A 501 19.35 11.58 -34.26
C ARG A 501 20.35 10.86 -33.37
N ASP A 502 21.55 10.60 -33.86
CA ASP A 502 22.65 10.00 -33.12
C ASP A 502 23.23 10.93 -32.02
N THR A 503 22.78 12.20 -31.95
CA THR A 503 23.04 13.08 -30.81
C THR A 503 22.04 12.94 -29.67
N THR A 504 21.00 12.11 -29.80
CA THR A 504 20.12 11.75 -28.66
C THR A 504 20.96 11.21 -27.51
N MET A 505 20.51 11.45 -26.28
CA MET A 505 21.06 10.81 -25.08
C MET A 505 21.28 9.31 -25.30
N ASP A 506 22.53 8.85 -25.27
CA ASP A 506 22.87 7.42 -25.09
C ASP A 506 22.54 6.96 -23.64
N ALA A 507 22.19 7.91 -22.76
CA ALA A 507 21.84 7.67 -21.37
C ALA A 507 20.55 6.85 -21.29
N LYS A 508 20.72 5.55 -21.02
CA LYS A 508 19.65 4.64 -20.65
C LYS A 508 19.09 5.07 -19.30
N ILE A 509 18.05 5.89 -19.31
CA ILE A 509 17.30 6.22 -18.10
C ILE A 509 16.45 5.01 -17.76
N ASN A 510 16.99 4.21 -16.87
CA ASN A 510 16.36 3.00 -16.37
C ASN A 510 16.32 3.08 -14.85
N PHE A 511 15.13 3.10 -14.28
CA PHE A 511 14.96 2.93 -12.84
C PHE A 511 13.85 1.93 -12.60
N SER A 512 13.92 1.26 -11.46
CA SER A 512 12.91 0.32 -11.02
C SER A 512 12.47 0.71 -9.63
N PHE A 513 11.16 0.84 -9.45
CA PHE A 513 10.56 0.93 -8.13
C PHE A 513 10.22 -0.48 -7.72
N SER A 514 11.04 -1.06 -6.85
CA SER A 514 10.62 -2.29 -6.16
C SER A 514 9.88 -1.87 -4.93
N PHE A 515 8.59 -2.20 -4.89
CA PHE A 515 7.85 -2.14 -3.67
C PHE A 515 8.15 -3.35 -2.80
N GLY A 516 8.64 -4.44 -3.40
CA GLY A 516 9.02 -5.71 -2.82
C GLY A 516 7.87 -6.72 -2.91
N THR A 517 7.92 -7.78 -2.10
CA THR A 517 6.84 -8.78 -2.02
C THR A 517 5.75 -8.30 -1.06
N LEU A 518 4.46 -8.44 -1.37
CA LEU A 518 3.31 -8.07 -0.51
C LEU A 518 3.24 -8.78 0.86
N ARG A 519 4.28 -9.54 1.22
CA ARG A 519 4.64 -9.96 2.58
C ARG A 519 5.20 -8.81 3.44
N PHE A 520 4.90 -7.56 3.07
CA PHE A 520 5.52 -6.34 3.58
C PHE A 520 5.48 -6.17 5.09
N PHE A 521 4.40 -6.60 5.70
CA PHE A 521 4.32 -6.69 7.13
C PHE A 521 4.39 -8.15 7.51
N SER A 522 5.32 -8.49 8.38
CA SER A 522 5.15 -9.63 9.28
C SER A 522 4.02 -9.36 10.30
N VAL A 523 2.98 -8.62 9.91
CA VAL A 523 1.68 -8.60 10.57
C VAL A 523 0.99 -9.85 10.07
N THR A 524 1.35 -10.96 10.69
CA THR A 524 0.62 -12.20 10.56
C THR A 524 -0.66 -12.01 11.35
N ASN A 525 -1.77 -11.63 10.72
CA ASN A 525 -3.05 -11.70 11.42
C ASN A 525 -3.23 -13.15 11.91
N VAL A 526 -3.70 -13.38 13.14
CA VAL A 526 -3.91 -14.74 13.71
C VAL A 526 -5.00 -15.51 12.95
N LEU A 527 -5.57 -14.94 11.89
CA LEU A 527 -6.30 -15.70 10.87
C LEU A 527 -5.39 -16.77 10.26
N LEU A 528 -4.10 -16.45 10.02
CA LEU A 528 -3.09 -17.34 9.43
C LEU A 528 -1.65 -16.94 9.87
N PRO A 529 -1.17 -17.39 11.05
CA PRO A 529 0.20 -17.15 11.49
C PRO A 529 1.23 -17.61 10.46
N GLY A 530 2.06 -16.69 9.97
CA GLY A 530 3.09 -16.97 8.97
C GLY A 530 2.60 -17.05 7.52
N GLU A 531 1.32 -16.81 7.24
CA GLU A 531 0.79 -16.84 5.87
C GLU A 531 0.34 -15.45 5.36
N LYS A 532 0.09 -15.40 4.05
CA LYS A 532 -0.39 -14.19 3.37
C LYS A 532 -1.81 -13.88 3.84
N VAL A 533 -2.00 -12.71 4.43
CA VAL A 533 -3.30 -12.31 5.01
C VAL A 533 -4.20 -11.61 4.00
N ILE A 534 -3.65 -10.85 3.05
CA ILE A 534 -4.43 -10.06 2.09
C ILE A 534 -4.04 -10.47 0.66
N GLU A 535 -5.01 -10.93 -0.11
CA GLU A 535 -4.93 -11.07 -1.56
C GLU A 535 -5.29 -9.72 -2.20
N VAL A 536 -4.28 -9.05 -2.77
CA VAL A 536 -4.47 -7.72 -3.35
C VAL A 536 -5.26 -7.82 -4.64
N ASN A 537 -6.20 -6.88 -4.83
CA ASN A 537 -6.91 -6.78 -6.08
C ASN A 537 -5.96 -6.24 -7.17
N ILE A 538 -5.27 -7.11 -7.90
CA ILE A 538 -4.23 -6.73 -8.86
C ILE A 538 -4.68 -5.75 -9.97
N LYS A 539 -5.99 -5.65 -10.26
CA LYS A 539 -6.48 -4.79 -11.35
C LYS A 539 -6.59 -3.32 -10.96
N ASN A 540 -7.14 -3.05 -9.78
CA ASN A 540 -7.42 -1.68 -9.30
C ASN A 540 -6.97 -1.44 -7.85
N GLY A 541 -6.29 -2.41 -7.25
CA GLY A 541 -6.03 -2.46 -5.82
C GLY A 541 -5.06 -1.39 -5.34
N LEU A 542 -4.19 -0.88 -6.22
CA LEU A 542 -3.28 0.24 -5.92
C LEU A 542 -3.88 1.57 -6.35
N GLY A 543 -4.01 2.51 -5.41
CA GLY A 543 -4.39 3.89 -5.69
C GLY A 543 -3.53 4.89 -4.91
N ILE A 544 -3.27 6.06 -5.48
CA ILE A 544 -2.51 7.14 -4.80
C ILE A 544 -3.33 8.43 -4.84
N PRO A 545 -4.48 8.51 -4.13
CA PRO A 545 -5.26 9.75 -4.02
C PRO A 545 -4.50 10.84 -3.25
N ARG A 546 -3.84 10.47 -2.17
CA ARG A 546 -2.89 11.31 -1.43
C ARG A 546 -1.87 10.39 -0.79
N ASP A 547 -2.34 9.57 0.13
CA ASP A 547 -1.62 8.40 0.63
C ASP A 547 -1.69 7.28 -0.40
N CYS A 548 -0.73 6.36 -0.36
CA CYS A 548 -0.77 5.15 -1.16
C CYS A 548 -1.74 4.16 -0.51
N VAL A 549 -2.68 3.63 -1.27
CA VAL A 549 -3.76 2.77 -0.81
C VAL A 549 -3.69 1.47 -1.58
N ILE A 550 -3.67 0.36 -0.85
CA ILE A 550 -3.71 -1.00 -1.37
C ILE A 550 -4.97 -1.67 -0.81
N VAL A 551 -5.84 -2.18 -1.66
CA VAL A 551 -7.06 -2.91 -1.22
C VAL A 551 -7.06 -4.34 -1.70
N GLY A 552 -7.74 -5.20 -0.94
CA GLY A 552 -7.82 -6.62 -1.25
C GLY A 552 -8.78 -7.37 -0.34
N ASN A 553 -8.74 -8.70 -0.47
CA ASN A 553 -9.54 -9.59 0.36
C ASN A 553 -8.65 -10.34 1.34
N VAL A 554 -9.17 -10.56 2.53
CA VAL A 554 -8.55 -11.40 3.54
C VAL A 554 -8.58 -12.82 3.01
N VAL A 555 -7.41 -13.46 2.95
CA VAL A 555 -7.27 -14.85 2.50
C VAL A 555 -7.97 -15.75 3.50
N GLU A 556 -8.95 -16.50 3.02
CA GLU A 556 -9.60 -17.54 3.82
C GLU A 556 -8.67 -18.76 3.88
N SER A 557 -8.54 -19.37 5.06
CA SER A 557 -7.72 -20.56 5.26
C SER A 557 -8.18 -21.71 4.35
N SER A 558 -7.47 -21.95 3.25
CA SER A 558 -7.66 -23.16 2.45
C SER A 558 -6.90 -24.31 3.13
N SER A 559 -7.52 -24.92 4.15
CA SER A 559 -7.27 -26.27 4.69
C SER A 559 -6.15 -26.53 5.72
N LYS A 560 -6.57 -27.23 6.78
CA LYS A 560 -5.80 -28.13 7.70
C LYS A 560 -4.51 -27.56 8.31
N PHE A 561 -4.65 -26.95 9.50
CA PHE A 561 -3.56 -26.88 10.47
C PHE A 561 -2.99 -28.28 10.71
N ILE A 562 -1.74 -28.50 10.27
CA ILE A 562 -0.99 -29.70 10.63
C ILE A 562 -0.64 -29.55 12.11
N SER A 563 -1.23 -30.40 12.94
CA SER A 563 -0.89 -30.54 14.36
C SER A 563 0.62 -30.83 14.49
N GLY A 564 1.41 -29.80 14.79
CA GLY A 564 2.85 -29.90 14.62
C GLY A 564 3.68 -28.77 15.21
N SER A 565 3.28 -28.19 16.35
CA SER A 565 4.23 -27.52 17.22
C SER A 565 3.86 -27.83 18.67
N GLN A 566 4.67 -28.69 19.28
CA GLN A 566 4.64 -28.95 20.71
C GLN A 566 4.75 -27.64 21.48
N ALA A 567 3.88 -27.49 22.48
CA ALA A 567 4.07 -26.60 23.59
C ALA A 567 5.50 -26.79 24.16
N CYS A 568 6.29 -25.73 24.14
CA CYS A 568 7.30 -25.53 25.17
C CYS A 568 6.65 -24.66 26.25
N VAL A 569 6.68 -25.21 27.46
CA VAL A 569 6.12 -24.71 28.72
C VAL A 569 6.58 -23.30 29.06
#